data_AF-A0A1H8A6J1-F1
#
_entry.id   AF-A0A1H8A6J1-F1
#
_cell.length_a   1.000
_cell.length_b   1.000
_cell.length_c   1.000
_cell.angle_alpha   90.00
_cell.angle_beta   90.00
_cell.angle_gamma   90.00
#
_symmetry.space_group_name_H-M   'P 1'
#
loop_
_entity.id
_entity.type
_entity.pdbx_description
1 polymer ?
#
loop_
_entity_poly.entity_id
_entity_poly.type
_entity_poly.pdbx_seq_one_letter_code
_entity_poly.pdbx_strand_id
1 'polypeptide(L)' 'MFARVKKTGPYEYLQIVENRREGKKTIQRVIATVGRMEQLQAKGDIENLVRSLS' A
#
# COMPACT_ATOMS: atom_id res chain seq x y z
N MET A 1 0.00 2.56 -9.96
CA MET A 1 -0.45 2.23 -8.60
C MET A 1 0.67 1.44 -7.96
N PHE A 2 0.99 1.65 -6.68
CA PHE A 2 2.06 0.92 -6.00
C PHE A 2 1.70 0.71 -4.53
N ALA A 3 2.20 -0.38 -3.94
CA ALA A 3 2.10 -0.60 -2.51
C ALA A 3 3.25 0.12 -1.78
N ARG A 4 2.95 0.74 -0.64
CA ARG A 4 3.95 1.29 0.28
C ARG A 4 3.68 0.80 1.70
N VAL A 5 4.72 0.66 2.49
CA VAL A 5 4.59 0.39 3.92
C VAL A 5 4.72 1.71 4.68
N LYS A 6 3.76 1.99 5.56
CA LYS A 6 3.77 3.15 6.47
C LYS A 6 3.96 2.64 7.89
N LYS A 7 5.07 3.03 8.53
CA LYS A 7 5.30 2.78 9.96
C LYS A 7 4.55 3.81 10.81
N THR A 8 3.73 3.34 11.73
CA THR A 8 3.01 4.17 12.71
C THR A 8 3.22 3.56 14.09
N GLY A 9 4.08 4.20 14.89
CA GLY A 9 4.49 3.67 16.20
C GLY A 9 5.19 2.31 16.07
N PRO A 10 4.79 1.30 16.87
CA PRO A 10 5.38 -0.04 16.82
C PRO A 10 4.88 -0.88 15.62
N TYR A 11 3.98 -0.35 14.80
CA TYR A 11 3.26 -1.14 13.80
C TYR A 11 3.48 -0.63 12.38
N GLU A 12 3.52 -1.57 11.44
CA GLU A 12 3.71 -1.29 10.02
C GLU A 12 2.44 -1.63 9.25
N TYR A 13 1.98 -0.71 8.40
CA TYR A 13 0.75 -0.86 7.64
C TYR A 13 1.04 -0.83 6.13
N LEU A 14 0.49 -1.78 5.40
CA LEU A 14 0.55 -1.79 3.94
C LEU A 14 -0.56 -0.89 3.39
N GLN A 15 -0.17 0.08 2.57
CA GLN A 15 -1.08 1.01 1.89
C GLN A 15 -0.90 0.88 0.39
N ILE A 16 -2.01 0.92 -0.35
CA ILE A 16 -1.98 1.01 -1.81
C ILE A 16 -2.20 2.47 -2.18
N VAL A 17 -1.28 2.98 -2.99
CA VAL A 17 -1.24 4.37 -3.41
C VAL A 17 -1.31 4.41 -4.93
N GLU A 18 -2.13 5.31 -5.46
CA GLU A 18 -2.08 5.67 -6.87
C GLU A 18 -1.40 7.03 -7.05
N ASN A 19 -0.80 7.18 -8.22
CA ASN A 19 -0.38 8.48 -8.70
C ASN A 19 -1.46 8.97 -9.65
N ARG A 20 -2.08 10.10 -9.32
CA ARG A 20 -3.01 10.80 -10.21
C ARG A 20 -2.38 12.11 -10.67
N ARG A 21 -2.43 12.38 -11.97
CA ARG A 21 -2.06 13.70 -12.49
C ARG A 21 -3.26 14.64 -12.42
N GLU A 22 -3.10 15.73 -11.67
CA GLU A 22 -4.01 16.87 -11.71
C GLU A 22 -3.27 18.05 -12.34
N GLY A 23 -3.58 18.31 -13.61
CA GLY A 23 -2.93 19.33 -14.42
C GLY A 23 -1.42 19.10 -14.53
N LYS A 24 -0.62 20.03 -13.98
CA LYS A 24 0.85 19.99 -14.02
C LYS A 24 1.49 19.24 -12.85
N LYS A 25 0.73 18.82 -11.84
CA LYS A 25 1.25 18.15 -10.64
C LYS A 25 0.83 16.68 -10.60
N THR A 26 1.75 15.81 -10.19
CA THR A 26 1.44 14.42 -9.86
C THR A 26 1.18 14.35 -8.38
N ILE A 27 -0.04 13.95 -8.00
CA ILE A 27 -0.47 13.82 -6.62
C ILE A 27 -0.55 12.34 -6.27
N GLN A 28 -0.05 12.00 -5.08
CA GLN A 28 -0.18 10.67 -4.51
C GLN A 28 -1.48 10.58 -3.72
N ARG A 29 -2.31 9.60 -4.03
CA ARG A 29 -3.55 9.33 -3.29
C ARG A 29 -3.53 7.91 -2.74
N VAL A 30 -3.78 7.78 -1.43
CA VAL A 30 -3.98 6.47 -0.82
C VAL A 30 -5.36 5.95 -1.22
N ILE A 31 -5.40 4.83 -1.95
CA ILE A 31 -6.65 4.18 -2.35
C ILE A 31 -7.16 3.30 -1.21
N ALA A 32 -6.28 2.53 -0.58
CA ALA A 32 -6.66 1.58 0.45
C ALA A 32 -5.53 1.38 1.46
N THR A 33 -5.90 1.10 2.71
CA THR A 33 -4.99 0.53 3.71
C THR A 33 -5.36 -0.94 3.84
N VAL A 34 -4.45 -1.82 3.42
CA VAL A 34 -4.68 -3.27 3.36
C VAL A 34 -4.73 -3.85 4.78
N GLY A 35 -3.86 -3.38 5.67
CA GLY A 35 -3.78 -3.89 7.04
C GLY A 35 -2.35 -3.83 7.58
N ARG A 36 -2.15 -4.42 8.76
CA ARG A 36 -0.83 -4.49 9.40
C ARG A 36 0.05 -5.53 8.72
N MET A 37 1.29 -5.18 8.40
CA MET A 37 2.28 -6.06 7.76
C MET A 37 2.47 -7.39 8.50
N GLU A 38 2.55 -7.35 9.82
CA GLU A 38 2.73 -8.56 10.63
C GLU A 38 1.58 -9.57 10.45
N GLN A 39 0.34 -9.07 10.42
CA GLN A 39 -0.84 -9.91 10.17
C GLN A 39 -0.93 -10.36 8.72
N LEU A 40 -0.52 -9.51 7.79
CA LEU A 40 -0.55 -9.81 6.36
C LEU A 40 0.55 -10.82 5.97
N GLN A 41 1.73 -10.76 6.59
CA GLN A 41 2.78 -11.79 6.46
C GLN A 41 2.33 -13.11 7.07
N ALA A 42 1.70 -13.08 8.26
CA ALA A 42 1.19 -14.29 8.91
C ALA A 42 0.11 -15.00 8.06
N LYS A 43 -0.63 -14.26 7.23
CA LYS A 43 -1.66 -14.80 6.35
C LYS A 43 -1.14 -15.23 4.96
N GLY A 44 0.06 -14.83 4.53
CA GLY A 44 0.55 -15.06 3.17
C GLY A 44 -0.18 -14.27 2.06
N ASP A 45 -1.18 -13.46 2.41
CA ASP A 45 -2.01 -12.70 1.46
C ASP A 45 -1.26 -11.55 0.75
N ILE A 46 -0.10 -11.14 1.27
CA ILE A 46 0.72 -10.07 0.67
C ILE A 46 1.16 -10.43 -0.74
N GLU A 47 1.56 -11.68 -0.97
CA GLU A 47 2.10 -12.11 -2.26
C GLU A 47 1.07 -11.97 -3.38
N ASN A 48 -0.21 -12.27 -3.09
CA ASN A 48 -1.30 -12.12 -4.05
C ASN A 48 -1.59 -10.66 -4.39
N LEU A 49 -1.56 -9.78 -3.38
CA LEU A 49 -1.77 -8.35 -3.56
C LEU A 49 -0.61 -7.69 -4.32
N VAL A 50 0.63 -8.08 -4.01
CA VAL A 50 1.83 -7.58 -4.71
C VAL A 50 1.86 -8.09 -6.15
N ARG A 51 1.50 -9.36 -6.40
CA ARG A 51 1.35 -9.88 -7.77
C ARG A 51 0.32 -9.12 -8.59
N SER A 52 -0.80 -8.75 -7.98
CA SER A 52 -1.87 -8.02 -8.67
C SER A 52 -1.52 -6.55 -8.98
N LEU A 53 -0.41 -6.05 -8.43
CA LEU A 53 0.08 -4.68 -8.63
C LEU A 53 1.30 -4.60 -9.57
N SER A 54 1.80 -5.74 -10.09
CA SER A 54 2.90 -5.80 -11.09
C SER A 54 2.41 -5.63 -12.52
#